data_AF-A0A1M6CN08-F1
#
_entry.id   AF-A0A1M6CN08-F1
#
_cell.length_a   1.000
_cell.length_b   1.000
_cell.length_c   1.000
_cell.angle_alpha   90.00
_cell.angle_beta   90.00
_cell.angle_gamma   90.00
#
_symmetry.space_group_name_H-M   'P 1'
#
loop_
_entity.id
_entity.type
_entity.pdbx_description
1 polymer ?
#
loop_
_entity_poly.entity_id
_entity_poly.type
_entity_poly.pdbx_seq_one_letter_code
_entity_poly.pdbx_strand_id
1 'polypeptide(L)' 'MTYKDHIKKELEEQLERVKQRLQILDMIEEKLFQMRELAQRVVDEDLTDEEIQKINKQVKYLEEQVRLLDSESTQLS' A
#
# COMPACT_ATOMS: atom_id res chain seq x y z
N MET A 1 24.10 -23.31 21.08
CA MET A 1 23.24 -23.24 19.88
C MET A 1 23.83 -24.14 18.83
N THR A 2 23.02 -24.97 18.19
CA THR A 2 23.45 -25.86 17.11
C THR A 2 23.35 -25.17 15.76
N TYR A 3 24.05 -25.69 14.73
CA TYR A 3 23.92 -25.21 13.35
C TYR A 3 22.46 -25.19 12.85
N LYS A 4 21.66 -26.19 13.26
CA LYS A 4 20.21 -26.24 12.94
C LYS A 4 19.43 -25.09 13.58
N ASP A 5 19.80 -24.66 14.78
CA ASP A 5 19.14 -23.54 15.47
C ASP A 5 19.44 -22.21 14.75
N HIS A 6 20.64 -22.05 14.19
CA HIS A 6 21.00 -20.88 13.38
C HIS A 6 20.19 -20.80 12.10
N ILE A 7 20.10 -21.89 11.32
CA ILE A 7 19.28 -21.94 10.11
C ILE A 7 17.81 -21.64 10.43
N LYS A 8 17.28 -22.24 11.50
CA LYS A 8 15.90 -22.01 11.90
C LYS A 8 15.64 -20.54 12.20
N LYS A 9 16.55 -19.89 12.94
CA LYS A 9 16.45 -18.46 13.27
C LYS A 9 16.50 -17.58 12.02
N GLU A 10 17.40 -17.86 11.09
CA GLU A 10 17.48 -17.12 9.81
C GLU A 10 16.19 -17.25 9.00
N LEU A 11 15.60 -18.45 8.94
CA LEU A 11 14.33 -18.68 8.25
C LEU A 11 13.15 -17.96 8.93
N GLU A 12 13.13 -17.92 10.27
CA GLU A 12 12.11 -17.19 11.02
C GLU A 12 12.21 -15.67 10.76
N GLU A 13 13.42 -15.11 10.72
CA GLU A 13 13.65 -13.71 10.39
C GLU A 13 13.24 -13.37 8.95
N GLN A 14 13.55 -14.26 7.98
CA GLN A 14 13.12 -14.09 6.59
C GLN A 14 11.60 -14.16 6.45
N LEU A 15 10.95 -15.11 7.13
CA LEU A 15 9.50 -15.26 7.11
C LEU A 15 8.81 -14.01 7.68
N GLU A 16 9.35 -13.43 8.76
CA GLU A 16 8.79 -12.23 9.36
C GLU A 16 8.89 -11.03 8.41
N ARG A 17 10.01 -10.85 7.70
CA ARG A 17 10.13 -9.80 6.67
C ARG A 17 9.10 -9.99 5.54
N VAL A 18 8.89 -11.23 5.08
CA VAL A 18 7.90 -11.52 4.04
C VAL A 18 6.49 -11.18 4.51
N LYS A 19 6.13 -11.53 5.76
CA LYS A 19 4.83 -11.19 6.34
C LYS A 19 4.61 -9.68 6.43
N GLN A 20 5.60 -8.94 6.90
CA GLN A 20 5.54 -7.48 6.99
C GLN A 20 5.35 -6.85 5.61
N ARG A 21 6.06 -7.34 4.59
CA ARG A 21 5.89 -6.87 3.21
C ARG A 21 4.49 -7.16 2.66
N LEU A 22 3.93 -8.34 2.93
CA LEU A 22 2.56 -8.66 2.52
C LEU A 22 1.55 -7.69 3.15
N GLN A 23 1.68 -7.37 4.43
CA GLN A 23 0.79 -6.40 5.09
C GLN A 23 0.86 -5.01 4.46
N ILE A 24 2.06 -4.55 4.09
CA ILE A 24 2.23 -3.26 3.40
C ILE A 24 1.59 -3.30 2.01
N LEU A 25 1.75 -4.41 1.27
CA LEU A 25 1.14 -4.58 -0.04
C LEU A 25 -0.40 -4.59 0.04
N ASP A 26 -0.97 -5.23 1.06
CA ASP A 26 -2.43 -5.20 1.31
C ASP A 26 -2.91 -3.76 1.54
N MET A 27 -2.15 -2.95 2.29
CA MET A 27 -2.46 -1.53 2.52
C MET A 27 -2.34 -0.68 1.25
N ILE A 28 -1.40 -1.00 0.36
CA ILE A 28 -1.27 -0.35 -0.95
C ILE A 28 -2.48 -0.69 -1.82
N GLU A 29 -2.86 -1.97 -1.88
CA GLU A 29 -4.01 -2.43 -2.66
C GLU A 29 -5.30 -1.71 -2.24
N GLU A 30 -5.55 -1.60 -0.93
CA GLU A 30 -6.73 -0.89 -0.41
C GLU A 30 -6.77 0.57 -0.90
N LYS A 31 -5.63 1.28 -0.88
CA LYS A 31 -5.57 2.67 -1.33
C LYS A 31 -5.76 2.80 -2.84
N LEU A 32 -5.21 1.88 -3.62
CA LEU A 32 -5.43 1.83 -5.06
C LEU A 32 -6.91 1.57 -5.40
N PHE A 33 -7.57 0.71 -4.62
CA PHE A 33 -9.01 0.49 -4.74
C PHE A 33 -9.81 1.77 -4.45
N GLN A 34 -9.49 2.49 -3.37
CA GLN A 34 -10.11 3.79 -3.06
C GLN A 34 -9.89 4.82 -4.17
N MET A 35 -8.68 4.89 -4.75
CA MET A 35 -8.39 5.76 -5.91
C MET A 35 -9.27 5.41 -7.11
N ARG A 36 -9.47 4.12 -7.38
CA ARG A 36 -10.33 3.65 -8.46
C ARG A 36 -11.79 4.03 -8.23
N GLU A 37 -12.32 3.86 -7.01
CA GLU A 37 -13.69 4.26 -6.68
C GLU A 37 -13.89 5.76 -6.88
N LEU A 38 -12.94 6.58 -6.44
CA LEU A 38 -12.96 8.02 -6.66
C LEU A 38 -12.98 8.38 -8.16
N ALA A 39 -12.14 7.72 -8.97
CA ALA A 39 -12.13 7.92 -10.42
C ALA A 39 -13.45 7.48 -11.07
N GLN A 40 -14.04 6.38 -10.62
CA GLN A 40 -15.32 5.87 -11.11
C GLN A 40 -16.46 6.85 -10.81
N ARG A 41 -16.48 7.48 -9.63
CA ARG A 41 -17.47 8.50 -9.29
C ARG A 41 -17.44 9.70 -10.24
N VAL A 42 -16.26 10.11 -10.72
CA VAL A 42 -16.14 11.20 -11.71
C VAL A 42 -16.76 10.81 -13.06
N VAL A 43 -16.77 9.52 -13.40
CA VAL A 43 -17.36 9.01 -14.65
C VAL A 43 -18.88 8.82 -14.51
N ASP A 44 -19.34 8.35 -13.37
CA ASP A 44 -20.73 7.93 -13.17
C ASP A 44 -21.65 9.05 -12.66
N GLU A 45 -21.11 10.06 -11.98
CA GLU A 45 -21.86 11.16 -11.38
C GLU A 45 -21.64 12.47 -12.19
N ASP A 46 -22.69 13.28 -12.33
CA ASP A 46 -22.59 14.64 -12.90
C ASP A 46 -22.07 15.60 -11.82
N LEU A 47 -20.75 15.62 -11.65
CA LEU A 47 -20.07 16.37 -10.59
C LEU A 47 -19.76 17.80 -11.01
N THR A 48 -19.85 18.70 -10.05
CA THR A 48 -19.35 20.07 -10.21
C THR A 48 -17.82 20.11 -10.23
N ASP A 49 -17.27 21.18 -10.80
CA ASP A 49 -15.81 21.42 -10.79
C ASP A 49 -15.22 21.40 -9.37
N GLU A 50 -15.96 21.91 -8.38
CA GLU A 50 -15.54 21.90 -6.98
C GLU A 50 -15.45 20.48 -6.40
N GLU A 51 -16.38 19.60 -6.76
CA GLU A 51 -16.38 18.20 -6.34
C GLU A 51 -15.26 17.42 -7.03
N ILE A 52 -15.05 17.64 -8.33
CA ILE A 52 -13.91 17.07 -9.07
C ILE A 52 -12.59 17.52 -8.44
N GLN A 53 -12.46 18.79 -8.04
CA GLN A 53 -11.27 19.27 -7.34
C GLN A 53 -11.06 18.59 -5.98
N LYS A 54 -12.13 18.34 -5.21
CA LYS A 54 -12.04 17.59 -3.95
C LYS A 54 -11.56 16.16 -4.19
N ILE A 55 -12.12 15.49 -5.18
CA ILE A 55 -11.70 14.13 -5.58
C ILE A 55 -10.22 14.11 -5.97
N ASN A 56 -9.77 15.07 -6.79
CA ASN A 56 -8.36 15.16 -7.18
C ASN A 56 -7.42 15.35 -5.98
N LYS A 57 -7.83 16.12 -4.96
CA LYS A 57 -7.06 16.26 -3.72
C LYS A 57 -6.98 14.94 -2.94
N GLN A 58 -8.09 14.20 -2.86
CA GLN A 58 -8.13 12.89 -2.21
C GLN A 58 -7.26 11.87 -2.93
N VAL A 59 -7.34 11.80 -4.26
CA VAL A 59 -6.50 10.94 -5.11
C VAL A 59 -5.02 11.24 -4.89
N LYS A 60 -4.63 12.52 -4.87
CA LYS A 60 -3.23 12.92 -4.61
C LYS A 60 -2.75 12.51 -3.22
N TYR A 61 -3.61 12.65 -2.21
CA TYR A 61 -3.29 12.21 -0.85
C TYR A 61 -3.12 10.68 -0.75
N LEU A 62 -3.91 9.91 -1.49
CA LEU A 62 -3.77 8.45 -1.57
C LEU A 62 -2.49 8.07 -2.32
N GLU A 63 -2.14 8.78 -3.40
CA GLU A 63 -0.88 8.60 -4.12
C GLU A 63 0.34 8.81 -3.22
N GLU A 64 0.36 9.87 -2.41
CA GLU A 64 1.43 10.14 -1.45
C GLU A 64 1.58 9.00 -0.43
N GLN A 65 0.47 8.47 0.08
CA GLN A 65 0.49 7.32 0.98
C GLN A 65 1.00 6.04 0.32
N VAL A 66 0.59 5.75 -0.92
CA VAL A 66 1.09 4.59 -1.68
C VAL A 66 2.60 4.70 -1.87
N ARG A 67 3.12 5.88 -2.21
CA ARG A 67 4.57 6.09 -2.36
C ARG A 67 5.34 5.85 -1.05
N LEU A 68 4.79 6.28 0.08
CA LEU A 68 5.40 6.04 1.39
C LEU A 68 5.45 4.54 1.72
N LEU A 69 4.33 3.85 1.54
CA LEU A 69 4.24 2.40 1.78
C LEU A 69 5.16 1.61 0.84
N ASP A 70 5.23 1.97 -0.44
CA ASP A 70 6.11 1.32 -1.41
C ASP A 70 7.59 1.48 -1.02
N SER A 71 7.96 2.67 -0.51
CA SER A 71 9.31 2.91 0.00
C SER A 71 9.63 2.06 1.23
N GLU A 72 8.66 1.86 2.14
CA GLU A 72 8.80 1.01 3.32
C GLU A 72 8.93 -0.47 2.94
N SER A 73 8.08 -0.96 2.02
CA SER A 73 8.16 -2.33 1.48
C SER A 73 9.51 -2.63 0.82
N THR A 74 10.07 -1.64 0.10
CA THR A 74 11.37 -1.76 -0.56
C THR A 74 12.51 -1.84 0.46
N GLN A 75 12.44 -1.10 1.57
CA GLN A 75 13.45 -1.16 2.65
C GLN A 75 13.50 -2.50 3.39
N LEU A 76 12.41 -3.28 3.33
CA LEU A 76 12.34 -4.63 3.89
C LEU A 76 12.92 -5.73 2.97
N SER A 77 13.33 -5.38 1.74
CA SER A 77 13.92 -6.29 0.75
C SER A 77 15.43 -6.45 0.93
#